data_AF-A0A7Y4SV89-F1
#
_entry.id   AF-A0A7Y4SV89-F1
#
_cell.length_a   1.000
_cell.length_b   1.000
_cell.length_c   1.000
_cell.angle_alpha   90.00
_cell.angle_beta   90.00
_cell.angle_gamma   90.00
#
_symmetry.space_group_name_H-M   'P 1'
#
loop_
_entity.id
_entity.type
_entity.pdbx_description
1 polymer ?
#
loop_
_entity_poly.entity_id
_entity_poly.type
_entity_poly.pdbx_seq_one_letter_code
_entity_poly.pdbx_strand_id
1 'polypeptide(L)'
;SRAAREFLRQALGELPARERERLVRRGWLQLLRVTVDTERLVRVPRARLRQHFEVRLSADARRVLDERRGCVLVSGHVGNWEAAFAVLPALGFHPAYGVAKPPKNKFLAQALQASREGWGVRVLSRKGAMADAPAILKAGGTLGLVVDQRTSGRALLVPFFGRLARCERAPAVLLKRQRVPVVLLACRMGAAPLSYEFELSEVLWPEEWARREVEEIVLRINQGLERMIRADPDQYVWIHDRYRDTPRTLESSATARLRRGEVPGSPQAE
;
A
#
# COMPACT_ATOMS: atom_id res chain seq x y z
N SER A 1 17.47 8.36 -13.11
CA SER A 1 16.65 7.42 -13.91
C SER A 1 15.65 8.23 -14.74
N ARG A 2 15.51 7.95 -16.05
CA ARG A 2 14.52 8.63 -16.92
C ARG A 2 13.08 8.35 -16.45
N ALA A 3 12.78 7.09 -16.13
CA ALA A 3 11.46 6.67 -15.65
C ALA A 3 11.04 7.40 -14.37
N ALA A 4 11.97 7.55 -13.41
CA ALA A 4 11.69 8.26 -12.15
C ALA A 4 11.32 9.74 -12.39
N ARG A 5 12.01 10.41 -13.32
CA ARG A 5 11.73 11.81 -13.68
C ARG A 5 10.37 11.96 -14.36
N GLU A 6 10.04 11.03 -15.24
CA GLU A 6 8.73 11.00 -15.91
C GLU A 6 7.61 10.76 -14.90
N PHE A 7 7.82 9.86 -13.94
CA PHE A 7 6.85 9.60 -12.89
C PHE A 7 6.67 10.81 -11.96
N LEU A 8 7.76 11.42 -11.51
CA LEU A 8 7.71 12.65 -10.71
C LEU A 8 6.92 13.75 -11.40
N ARG A 9 7.18 14.00 -12.69
CA ARG A 9 6.45 14.99 -13.46
C ARG A 9 4.94 14.68 -13.54
N GLN A 10 4.59 13.41 -13.75
CA GLN A 10 3.18 13.01 -13.77
C GLN A 10 2.51 13.21 -12.41
N ALA A 11 3.22 12.92 -11.32
CA ALA A 11 2.66 12.92 -9.98
C ALA A 11 2.56 14.30 -9.32
N LEU A 12 3.59 15.13 -9.53
CA LEU A 12 3.80 16.40 -8.83
C LEU A 12 3.83 17.60 -9.78
N GLY A 13 3.66 17.40 -11.09
CA GLY A 13 3.74 18.45 -12.09
C GLY A 13 5.18 18.84 -12.47
N GLU A 14 5.32 19.97 -13.16
CA GLU A 14 6.63 20.51 -13.50
C GLU A 14 7.33 21.08 -12.26
N LEU A 15 8.41 20.42 -11.85
CA LEU A 15 9.27 20.85 -10.76
C LEU A 15 10.58 21.44 -11.30
N PRO A 16 11.20 22.41 -10.61
CA PRO A 16 12.55 22.86 -10.92
C PRO A 16 13.52 21.67 -11.01
N ALA A 17 14.46 21.71 -11.96
CA ALA A 17 15.34 20.58 -12.23
C ALA A 17 16.10 20.10 -10.97
N ARG A 18 16.58 21.03 -10.14
CA ARG A 18 17.26 20.73 -8.88
C ARG A 18 16.38 19.94 -7.91
N GLU A 19 15.11 20.33 -7.77
CA GLU A 19 14.16 19.69 -6.85
C GLU A 19 13.78 18.29 -7.33
N ARG A 20 13.55 18.14 -8.65
CA ARG A 20 13.31 16.83 -9.26
C ARG A 20 14.48 15.88 -9.06
N GLU A 21 15.72 16.33 -9.26
CA GLU A 21 16.90 15.48 -9.01
C GLU A 21 17.06 15.15 -7.52
N ARG A 22 16.73 16.08 -6.62
CA ARG A 22 16.69 15.82 -5.18
C ARG A 22 15.73 14.68 -4.86
N LEU A 23 14.50 14.72 -5.37
CA LEU A 23 13.49 13.67 -5.14
C LEU A 23 13.89 12.32 -5.75
N VAL A 24 14.52 12.31 -6.93
CA VAL A 24 15.07 11.07 -7.50
C VAL A 24 16.14 10.46 -6.57
N ARG A 25 17.07 11.28 -6.05
CA ARG A 25 18.09 10.82 -5.09
C ARG A 25 17.47 10.34 -3.78
N ARG A 26 16.48 11.08 -3.25
CA ARG A 26 15.73 10.70 -2.06
C ARG A 26 15.01 9.37 -2.24
N GLY A 27 14.41 9.10 -3.40
CA GLY A 27 13.77 7.81 -3.68
C GLY A 27 14.73 6.61 -3.64
N TRP A 28 16.00 6.80 -4.03
CA TRP A 28 17.03 5.75 -3.84
C TRP A 28 17.41 5.59 -2.37
N LEU A 29 17.65 6.70 -1.68
CA LEU A 29 17.96 6.70 -0.25
C LEU A 29 16.83 6.11 0.58
N GLN A 30 15.58 6.29 0.16
CA GLN A 30 14.40 5.75 0.81
C GLN A 30 14.42 4.22 0.84
N LEU A 31 14.74 3.58 -0.28
CA LEU A 31 14.84 2.13 -0.35
C LEU A 31 15.92 1.58 0.60
N LEU A 32 17.06 2.26 0.68
CA LEU A 32 18.14 1.92 1.62
C LEU A 32 17.70 2.16 3.07
N ARG A 33 17.08 3.30 3.35
CA ARG A 33 16.59 3.66 4.69
C ARG A 33 15.57 2.66 5.22
N VAL A 34 14.58 2.26 4.41
CA VAL A 34 13.61 1.22 4.79
C VAL A 34 14.33 -0.08 5.13
N THR A 35 15.30 -0.49 4.32
CA THR A 35 16.07 -1.73 4.59
C THR A 35 16.84 -1.64 5.92
N VAL A 36 17.59 -0.56 6.14
CA VAL A 36 18.38 -0.37 7.37
C VAL A 36 17.49 -0.24 8.60
N ASP A 37 16.41 0.55 8.52
CA ASP A 37 15.49 0.75 9.63
C ASP A 37 14.74 -0.56 9.97
N THR A 38 14.39 -1.38 8.97
CA THR A 38 13.82 -2.73 9.16
C THR A 38 14.77 -3.60 10.00
N GLU A 39 16.03 -3.70 9.60
CA GLU A 39 17.04 -4.50 10.33
C GLU A 39 17.29 -3.98 11.75
N ARG A 40 17.25 -2.67 11.96
CA ARG A 40 17.35 -2.08 13.29
C ARG A 40 16.11 -2.36 14.13
N LEU A 41 14.93 -2.31 13.54
CA LEU A 41 13.65 -2.55 14.20
C LEU A 41 13.50 -4.00 14.67
N VAL A 42 14.11 -4.98 13.97
CA VAL A 42 14.16 -6.39 14.41
C VAL A 42 14.83 -6.55 15.77
N ARG A 43 15.79 -5.68 16.09
CA ARG A 43 16.51 -5.70 17.37
C ARG A 43 15.73 -5.08 18.51
N VAL A 44 14.60 -4.43 18.24
CA VAL A 44 13.73 -3.86 19.27
C VAL A 44 12.91 -4.99 19.89
N PRO A 45 12.93 -5.16 21.23
CA PRO A 45 12.10 -6.16 21.89
C PRO A 45 10.61 -5.96 21.57
N ARG A 46 9.89 -7.04 21.29
CA ARG A 46 8.45 -6.99 20.91
C ARG A 46 7.60 -6.16 21.87
N ALA A 47 7.86 -6.26 23.18
CA ALA A 47 7.15 -5.50 24.22
C ALA A 47 7.33 -3.97 24.12
N ARG A 48 8.41 -3.50 23.48
CA ARG A 48 8.69 -2.06 23.28
C ARG A 48 8.37 -1.58 21.87
N LEU A 49 8.10 -2.48 20.93
CA LEU A 49 7.90 -2.14 19.52
C LEU A 49 6.85 -1.03 19.34
N ARG A 50 5.72 -1.12 20.04
CA ARG A 50 4.62 -0.14 19.98
C ARG A 50 5.03 1.29 20.37
N GLN A 51 6.08 1.47 21.18
CA GLN A 51 6.55 2.78 21.65
C GLN A 51 7.21 3.61 20.54
N HIS A 52 7.62 2.96 19.46
CA HIS A 52 8.21 3.59 18.28
C HIS A 52 7.16 4.21 17.32
N PHE A 53 5.86 3.98 17.60
CA PHE A 53 4.78 4.34 16.70
C PHE A 53 3.82 5.33 17.38
N GLU A 54 3.60 6.47 16.76
CA GLU A 54 2.37 7.23 16.95
C GLU A 54 1.27 6.57 16.11
N VAL A 55 0.16 6.15 16.73
CA VAL A 55 -0.87 5.35 16.05
C VAL A 55 -2.16 6.16 15.95
N ARG A 56 -2.60 6.39 14.72
CA ARG A 56 -3.85 7.10 14.40
C ARG A 56 -4.77 6.15 13.64
N LEU A 57 -5.91 5.83 14.21
CA LEU A 57 -6.93 5.03 13.53
C LEU A 57 -8.18 5.90 13.36
N SER A 58 -8.75 5.94 12.17
CA SER A 58 -10.11 6.46 11.98
C SER A 58 -11.13 5.65 12.77
N ALA A 59 -12.32 6.21 12.98
CA ALA A 59 -13.41 5.51 13.68
C ALA A 59 -13.73 4.17 13.00
N ASP A 60 -13.78 4.15 11.66
CA ASP A 60 -14.01 2.92 10.89
C ASP A 60 -12.84 1.93 11.02
N ALA A 61 -11.60 2.41 10.99
CA ALA A 61 -10.45 1.52 11.16
C ALA A 61 -10.38 0.91 12.58
N ARG A 62 -10.77 1.68 13.61
CA ARG A 62 -10.94 1.16 14.97
C ARG A 62 -12.01 0.06 14.98
N ARG A 63 -13.15 0.30 14.36
CA ARG A 63 -14.22 -0.69 14.22
C ARG A 63 -13.73 -1.98 13.54
N VAL A 64 -12.95 -1.90 12.46
CA VAL A 64 -12.36 -3.08 11.80
C VAL A 64 -11.52 -3.91 12.78
N LEU A 65 -10.70 -3.25 13.60
CA LEU A 65 -9.87 -3.92 14.61
C LEU A 65 -10.72 -4.58 15.70
N ASP A 66 -11.76 -3.88 16.18
CA ASP A 66 -12.61 -4.36 17.28
C ASP A 66 -13.52 -5.53 16.84
N GLU A 67 -13.99 -5.53 15.59
CA GLU A 67 -14.80 -6.62 15.01
C GLU A 67 -14.01 -7.95 14.88
N ARG A 68 -12.68 -7.90 14.86
CA ARG A 68 -11.78 -9.06 14.67
C ARG A 68 -12.13 -9.95 13.46
N ARG A 69 -12.82 -9.37 12.47
CA ARG A 69 -13.06 -10.02 11.18
C ARG A 69 -11.82 -9.90 10.30
N GLY A 70 -11.70 -10.80 9.32
CA GLY A 70 -10.60 -10.71 8.37
C GLY A 70 -10.64 -9.39 7.62
N CYS A 71 -9.48 -8.81 7.35
CA CYS A 71 -9.36 -7.54 6.63
C CYS A 71 -8.11 -7.53 5.73
N VAL A 72 -8.13 -6.63 4.74
CA VAL A 72 -6.99 -6.39 3.85
C VAL A 72 -6.44 -5.01 4.13
N LEU A 73 -5.19 -4.91 4.56
CA LEU A 73 -4.50 -3.63 4.72
C LEU A 73 -3.71 -3.33 3.44
N VAL A 74 -3.88 -2.14 2.89
CA VAL A 74 -3.26 -1.72 1.63
C VAL A 74 -2.38 -0.50 1.85
N SER A 75 -1.13 -0.61 1.41
CA SER A 75 -0.16 0.49 1.45
C SER A 75 0.57 0.66 0.11
N GLY A 76 1.45 1.64 0.05
CA GLY A 76 2.37 1.90 -1.06
C GLY A 76 3.82 1.87 -0.60
N HIS A 77 4.77 1.96 -1.54
CA HIS A 77 6.20 2.09 -1.21
C HIS A 77 6.55 3.52 -0.76
N VAL A 78 5.77 4.05 0.19
CA VAL A 78 5.90 5.37 0.84
C VAL A 78 6.11 5.17 2.34
N GLY A 79 6.99 5.97 2.94
CA GLY A 79 7.35 5.80 4.33
C GLY A 79 8.02 4.44 4.58
N ASN A 80 7.77 3.84 5.74
CA ASN A 80 8.32 2.53 6.09
C ASN A 80 7.21 1.47 6.20
N TRP A 81 6.86 0.87 5.06
CA TRP A 81 5.84 -0.19 4.99
C TRP A 81 6.25 -1.48 5.71
N GLU A 82 7.56 -1.77 5.85
CA GLU A 82 8.02 -2.93 6.63
C GLU A 82 7.78 -2.71 8.12
N ALA A 83 8.08 -1.51 8.64
CA ALA A 83 7.76 -1.12 10.01
C ALA A 83 6.24 -1.12 10.26
N ALA A 84 5.45 -0.70 9.26
CA ALA A 84 4.00 -0.76 9.32
C ALA A 84 3.50 -2.19 9.56
N PHE A 85 4.04 -3.17 8.85
CA PHE A 85 3.67 -4.56 9.02
C PHE A 85 4.21 -5.15 10.32
N ALA A 86 5.42 -4.76 10.74
CA ALA A 86 6.04 -5.19 12.00
C ALA A 86 5.14 -4.93 13.22
N VAL A 87 4.51 -3.76 13.27
CA VAL A 87 3.72 -3.35 14.44
C VAL A 87 2.31 -3.96 14.47
N LEU A 88 1.81 -4.53 13.37
CA LEU A 88 0.44 -5.03 13.26
C LEU A 88 0.03 -5.99 14.39
N PRO A 89 0.83 -7.03 14.74
CA PRO A 89 0.44 -7.93 15.82
C PRO A 89 0.36 -7.22 17.18
N ALA A 90 1.23 -6.24 17.43
CA ALA A 90 1.21 -5.44 18.67
C ALA A 90 0.01 -4.48 18.73
N LEU A 91 -0.62 -4.17 17.59
CA LEU A 91 -1.85 -3.39 17.51
C LEU A 91 -3.12 -4.26 17.57
N GLY A 92 -3.00 -5.58 17.64
CA GLY A 92 -4.13 -6.51 17.68
C GLY A 92 -4.56 -7.06 16.31
N PHE A 93 -3.87 -6.70 15.22
CA PHE A 93 -4.07 -7.31 13.91
C PHE A 93 -3.32 -8.64 13.85
N HIS A 94 -3.90 -9.69 14.40
CA HIS A 94 -3.32 -11.04 14.43
C HIS A 94 -4.37 -12.12 14.12
N PRO A 95 -4.04 -13.15 13.32
CA PRO A 95 -2.76 -13.40 12.66
C PRO A 95 -2.52 -12.46 11.45
N ALA A 96 -1.31 -11.91 11.34
CA ALA A 96 -0.91 -11.01 10.26
C ALA A 96 -0.13 -11.73 9.15
N TYR A 97 -0.48 -11.46 7.90
CA TYR A 97 0.15 -12.01 6.72
C TYR A 97 0.58 -10.91 5.76
N GLY A 98 1.80 -10.94 5.27
CA GLY A 98 2.28 -10.05 4.20
C GLY A 98 2.43 -10.81 2.89
N VAL A 99 1.95 -10.25 1.76
CA VAL A 99 2.22 -10.84 0.44
C VAL A 99 3.41 -10.15 -0.19
N ALA A 100 4.48 -10.90 -0.45
CA ALA A 100 5.69 -10.35 -1.02
C ALA A 100 6.27 -11.22 -2.12
N LYS A 101 7.06 -10.60 -3.00
CA LYS A 101 8.00 -11.31 -3.86
C LYS A 101 9.38 -11.24 -3.19
N PRO A 102 10.08 -12.36 -2.98
CA PRO A 102 11.42 -12.32 -2.42
C PRO A 102 12.36 -11.55 -3.36
N PRO A 103 13.27 -10.71 -2.82
CA PRO A 103 14.35 -10.12 -3.60
C PRO A 103 15.19 -11.18 -4.31
N LYS A 104 15.83 -10.80 -5.44
CA LYS A 104 16.71 -11.72 -6.18
C LYS A 104 17.95 -12.14 -5.37
N ASN A 105 18.44 -11.27 -4.49
CA ASN A 105 19.53 -11.60 -3.60
C ASN A 105 19.01 -12.53 -2.48
N LYS A 106 19.50 -13.77 -2.46
CA LYS A 106 19.05 -14.80 -1.51
C LYS A 106 19.27 -14.42 -0.05
N PHE A 107 20.39 -13.76 0.27
CA PHE A 107 20.72 -13.37 1.64
C PHE A 107 19.79 -12.27 2.14
N LEU A 108 19.51 -11.27 1.28
CA LEU A 108 18.52 -10.24 1.60
C LEU A 108 17.11 -10.84 1.75
N ALA A 109 16.75 -11.80 0.90
CA ALA A 109 15.45 -12.46 0.99
C ALA A 109 15.30 -13.22 2.32
N GLN A 110 16.33 -13.96 2.75
CA GLN A 110 16.35 -14.67 4.02
C GLN A 110 16.30 -13.72 5.23
N ALA A 111 17.10 -12.65 5.21
CA ALA A 111 17.11 -11.64 6.28
C ALA A 111 15.75 -10.96 6.45
N LEU A 112 15.11 -10.53 5.35
CA LEU A 112 13.78 -9.94 5.38
C LEU A 112 12.70 -10.94 5.85
N GLN A 113 12.79 -12.20 5.43
CA GLN A 113 11.86 -13.22 5.89
C GLN A 113 11.98 -13.46 7.39
N ALA A 114 13.20 -13.65 7.89
CA ALA A 114 13.48 -13.84 9.31
C ALA A 114 13.02 -12.62 10.14
N SER A 115 13.23 -11.40 9.63
CA SER A 115 12.76 -10.17 10.24
C SER A 115 11.24 -10.15 10.43
N ARG A 116 10.48 -10.46 9.36
CA ARG A 116 9.02 -10.45 9.36
C ARG A 116 8.43 -11.52 10.26
N GLU A 117 8.97 -12.74 10.21
CA GLU A 117 8.59 -13.84 11.09
C GLU A 117 8.94 -13.52 12.56
N GLY A 118 10.06 -12.85 12.79
CA GLY A 118 10.49 -12.30 14.07
C GLY A 118 9.50 -11.31 14.68
N TRP A 119 8.66 -10.66 13.88
CA TRP A 119 7.56 -9.80 14.35
C TRP A 119 6.22 -10.51 14.47
N GLY A 120 6.13 -11.79 14.10
CA GLY A 120 4.86 -12.54 14.07
C GLY A 120 4.06 -12.31 12.79
N VAL A 121 4.68 -11.79 11.73
CA VAL A 121 4.07 -11.64 10.41
C VAL A 121 4.48 -12.81 9.53
N ARG A 122 3.50 -13.55 9.02
CA ARG A 122 3.74 -14.65 8.08
C ARG A 122 3.84 -14.11 6.66
N VAL A 123 4.85 -14.55 5.91
CA VAL A 123 5.05 -14.06 4.53
C VAL A 123 4.53 -15.09 3.53
N LEU A 124 3.55 -14.68 2.72
CA LEU A 124 3.08 -15.46 1.60
C LEU A 124 3.84 -15.06 0.34
N SER A 125 4.28 -16.07 -0.42
CA SER A 125 4.79 -15.83 -1.78
C SER A 125 3.67 -15.26 -2.65
N ARG A 126 3.97 -14.20 -3.40
CA ARG A 126 3.03 -13.63 -4.39
C ARG A 126 2.45 -14.70 -5.33
N LYS A 127 3.24 -15.72 -5.68
CA LYS A 127 2.74 -16.90 -6.40
C LYS A 127 2.07 -17.82 -5.38
N GLY A 128 0.75 -17.91 -5.42
CA GLY A 128 -0.04 -18.78 -4.54
C GLY A 128 -0.82 -18.03 -3.46
N ALA A 129 -0.37 -16.84 -3.02
CA ALA A 129 -1.03 -16.08 -1.95
C ALA A 129 -2.55 -15.90 -2.12
N MET A 130 -3.02 -15.74 -3.36
CA MET A 130 -4.46 -15.59 -3.64
C MET A 130 -5.28 -16.86 -3.44
N ALA A 131 -4.66 -18.03 -3.41
CA ALA A 131 -5.30 -19.30 -3.07
C ALA A 131 -5.46 -19.45 -1.55
N ASP A 132 -4.49 -18.96 -0.76
CA ASP A 132 -4.51 -19.04 0.71
C ASP A 132 -5.33 -17.91 1.36
N ALA A 133 -5.39 -16.74 0.71
CA ALA A 133 -6.06 -15.55 1.23
C ALA A 133 -7.52 -15.77 1.69
N PRO A 134 -8.38 -16.52 0.97
CA PRO A 134 -9.75 -16.81 1.44
C PRO A 134 -9.79 -17.50 2.81
N ALA A 135 -8.95 -18.51 3.03
CA ALA A 135 -8.92 -19.24 4.30
C ALA A 135 -8.42 -18.35 5.44
N ILE A 136 -7.39 -17.55 5.18
CA ILE A 136 -6.82 -16.58 6.14
C ILE A 136 -7.87 -15.56 6.55
N LEU A 137 -8.54 -14.93 5.58
CA LEU A 137 -9.53 -13.90 5.83
C LEU A 137 -10.78 -14.44 6.55
N LYS A 138 -11.25 -15.63 6.16
CA LYS A 138 -12.37 -16.30 6.84
C LYS A 138 -12.05 -16.62 8.32
N ALA A 139 -10.78 -16.89 8.63
CA ALA A 139 -10.32 -17.14 10.00
C ALA A 139 -10.04 -15.87 10.83
N GLY A 140 -10.43 -14.68 10.36
CA GLY A 140 -10.17 -13.42 11.07
C GLY A 140 -8.78 -12.83 10.84
N GLY A 141 -7.98 -13.40 9.93
CA GLY A 141 -6.63 -12.96 9.65
C GLY A 141 -6.55 -11.62 8.90
N THR A 142 -5.44 -10.93 9.09
CA THR A 142 -5.13 -9.67 8.40
C THR A 142 -4.15 -9.92 7.25
N LEU A 143 -4.48 -9.43 6.05
CA LEU A 143 -3.60 -9.53 4.87
C LEU A 143 -3.06 -8.14 4.46
N GLY A 144 -1.75 -7.93 4.61
CA GLY A 144 -1.04 -6.73 4.19
C GLY A 144 -0.55 -6.82 2.74
N LEU A 145 -0.89 -5.83 1.93
CA LEU A 145 -0.54 -5.71 0.52
C LEU A 145 0.09 -4.34 0.21
N VAL A 146 1.17 -4.32 -0.55
CA VAL A 146 1.78 -3.09 -1.09
C VAL A 146 1.58 -3.08 -2.62
N VAL A 147 0.78 -2.13 -3.13
CA VAL A 147 0.09 -2.30 -4.44
C VAL A 147 0.34 -1.20 -5.48
N ASP A 148 1.21 -0.24 -5.17
CA ASP A 148 1.51 0.93 -6.00
C ASP A 148 2.56 0.66 -7.10
N GLN A 149 3.20 -0.51 -7.12
CA GLN A 149 4.12 -0.90 -8.18
C GLN A 149 3.44 -1.64 -9.33
N ARG A 150 4.12 -1.68 -10.48
CA ARG A 150 3.61 -2.29 -11.70
C ARG A 150 3.36 -3.79 -11.52
N THR A 151 2.13 -4.20 -11.80
CA THR A 151 1.73 -5.62 -11.75
C THR A 151 1.99 -6.33 -13.07
N SER A 152 2.63 -7.49 -12.98
CA SER A 152 2.78 -8.46 -14.08
C SER A 152 1.54 -9.34 -14.21
N GLY A 153 1.23 -9.82 -15.42
CA GLY A 153 0.09 -10.72 -15.65
C GLY A 153 -1.25 -9.97 -15.71
N ARG A 154 -2.28 -10.48 -14.99
CA ARG A 154 -3.66 -9.97 -14.96
C ARG A 154 -3.78 -8.64 -14.19
N ALA A 155 -3.14 -7.60 -14.71
CA ALA A 155 -3.25 -6.23 -14.20
C ALA A 155 -4.46 -5.50 -14.79
N LEU A 156 -5.03 -4.58 -14.03
CA LEU A 156 -6.02 -3.62 -14.55
C LEU A 156 -5.31 -2.35 -15.01
N LEU A 157 -5.79 -1.74 -16.08
CA LEU A 157 -5.35 -0.41 -16.49
C LEU A 157 -6.26 0.61 -15.80
N VAL A 158 -5.75 1.19 -14.72
CA VAL A 158 -6.48 2.16 -13.89
C VAL A 158 -5.61 3.41 -13.72
N PRO A 159 -6.18 4.62 -13.72
CA PRO A 159 -5.42 5.84 -13.45
C PRO A 159 -4.64 5.78 -12.13
N PHE A 160 -3.40 6.23 -12.19
CA PHE A 160 -2.54 6.52 -11.05
C PHE A 160 -1.81 7.83 -11.39
N PHE A 161 -2.02 8.86 -10.58
CA PHE A 161 -1.67 10.26 -10.87
C PHE A 161 -2.17 10.73 -12.24
N GLY A 162 -3.40 10.37 -12.61
CA GLY A 162 -4.03 10.81 -13.86
C GLY A 162 -3.54 10.12 -15.15
N ARG A 163 -2.61 9.15 -15.06
CA ARG A 163 -2.17 8.32 -16.20
C ARG A 163 -2.46 6.85 -15.97
N LEU A 164 -2.81 6.11 -17.02
CA LEU A 164 -3.02 4.67 -16.93
C LEU A 164 -1.76 3.95 -16.44
N ALA A 165 -1.93 3.18 -15.37
CA ALA A 165 -0.92 2.31 -14.81
C ALA A 165 -1.44 0.87 -14.71
N ARG A 166 -0.53 -0.11 -14.77
CA ARG A 166 -0.86 -1.53 -14.52
C ARG A 166 -1.00 -1.76 -13.02
N CYS A 167 -2.24 -1.80 -12.54
CA CYS A 167 -2.56 -1.85 -11.12
C CYS A 167 -2.84 -3.26 -10.64
N GLU A 168 -2.51 -3.52 -9.37
CA GLU A 168 -2.89 -4.75 -8.68
C GLU A 168 -4.38 -4.72 -8.35
N ARG A 169 -5.07 -5.82 -8.63
CA ARG A 169 -6.52 -5.96 -8.43
C ARG A 169 -6.87 -6.78 -7.19
N ALA A 170 -5.88 -7.46 -6.60
CA ALA A 170 -6.10 -8.34 -5.46
C ALA A 170 -6.93 -7.73 -4.33
N PRO A 171 -6.70 -6.50 -3.84
CA PRO A 171 -7.51 -5.94 -2.76
C PRO A 171 -9.00 -5.85 -3.11
N ALA A 172 -9.32 -5.33 -4.31
CA ALA A 172 -10.69 -5.18 -4.79
C ALA A 172 -11.38 -6.55 -5.00
N VAL A 173 -10.65 -7.53 -5.52
CA VAL A 173 -11.17 -8.89 -5.70
C VAL A 173 -11.45 -9.56 -4.36
N LEU A 174 -10.56 -9.39 -3.37
CA LEU A 174 -10.75 -9.94 -2.02
C LEU A 174 -11.92 -9.28 -1.30
N LEU A 175 -12.05 -7.96 -1.37
CA LEU A 175 -13.20 -7.22 -0.83
C LEU A 175 -14.52 -7.80 -1.36
N LYS A 176 -14.64 -7.94 -2.69
CA LYS A 176 -15.87 -8.45 -3.33
C LYS A 176 -16.14 -9.91 -2.99
N ARG A 177 -15.14 -10.78 -3.11
CA ARG A 177 -15.33 -12.24 -3.03
C ARG A 177 -15.37 -12.75 -1.60
N GLN A 178 -14.55 -12.19 -0.72
CA GLN A 178 -14.44 -12.61 0.68
C GLN A 178 -15.27 -11.76 1.63
N ARG A 179 -15.90 -10.69 1.12
CA ARG A 179 -16.72 -9.77 1.92
C ARG A 179 -15.95 -9.27 3.14
N VAL A 180 -14.74 -8.76 2.92
CA VAL A 180 -13.87 -8.19 3.96
C VAL A 180 -13.56 -6.71 3.66
N PRO A 181 -13.39 -5.87 4.68
CA PRO A 181 -12.97 -4.49 4.49
C PRO A 181 -11.55 -4.40 3.92
N VAL A 182 -11.34 -3.40 3.06
CA VAL A 182 -10.00 -2.96 2.63
C VAL A 182 -9.69 -1.66 3.35
N VAL A 183 -8.56 -1.59 4.04
CA VAL A 183 -8.16 -0.43 4.84
C VAL A 183 -6.88 0.16 4.27
N LEU A 184 -6.85 1.47 4.07
CA LEU A 184 -5.65 2.19 3.65
C LEU A 184 -4.71 2.41 4.84
N LEU A 185 -3.47 1.95 4.67
CA LEU A 185 -2.41 1.99 5.66
C LEU A 185 -1.27 2.90 5.20
N ALA A 186 -0.96 3.90 6.01
CA ALA A 186 0.26 4.71 5.90
C ALA A 186 1.17 4.47 7.11
N CYS A 187 2.48 4.57 6.90
CA CYS A 187 3.46 4.53 7.98
C CYS A 187 4.60 5.51 7.66
N ARG A 188 4.40 6.79 7.98
CA ARG A 188 5.39 7.84 7.73
C ARG A 188 6.54 7.66 8.71
N MET A 189 7.75 7.97 8.27
CA MET A 189 8.91 8.03 9.17
C MET A 189 9.00 9.42 9.77
N GLY A 190 9.15 9.47 11.09
CA GLY A 190 9.38 10.69 11.84
C GLY A 190 10.83 11.19 11.71
N ALA A 191 11.09 12.30 12.41
CA ALA A 191 12.42 12.93 12.44
C ALA A 191 13.43 12.16 13.31
N ALA A 192 12.96 11.51 14.38
CA ALA A 192 13.80 10.72 15.27
C ALA A 192 14.11 9.32 14.69
N PRO A 193 15.26 8.71 15.04
CA PRO A 193 15.55 7.34 14.64
C PRO A 193 14.48 6.36 15.13
N LEU A 194 14.02 5.48 14.23
CA LEU A 194 12.97 4.49 14.53
C LEU A 194 11.71 5.12 15.13
N SER A 195 11.32 6.31 14.67
CA SER A 195 10.04 6.94 15.00
C SER A 195 9.14 6.88 13.77
N TYR A 196 7.89 6.47 13.96
CA TYR A 196 6.92 6.26 12.88
C TYR A 196 5.55 6.83 13.24
N GLU A 197 4.85 7.36 12.24
CA GLU A 197 3.43 7.71 12.32
C GLU A 197 2.65 6.66 11.53
N PHE A 198 2.01 5.74 12.24
CA PHE A 198 1.16 4.70 11.68
C PHE A 198 -0.28 5.21 11.61
N GLU A 199 -0.86 5.14 10.43
CA GLU A 199 -2.21 5.62 10.18
C GLU A 199 -3.04 4.59 9.41
N LEU A 200 -4.23 4.28 9.93
CA LEU A 200 -5.30 3.65 9.17
C LEU A 200 -6.41 4.69 8.95
N SER A 201 -6.52 5.17 7.72
CA SER A 201 -7.32 6.35 7.40
C SER A 201 -8.70 5.99 6.83
N GLU A 202 -8.71 5.34 5.68
CA GLU A 202 -9.93 5.03 4.93
C GLU A 202 -10.23 3.54 4.93
N VAL A 203 -11.51 3.19 5.13
CA VAL A 203 -12.02 1.82 5.04
C VAL A 203 -13.02 1.73 3.89
N LEU A 204 -12.78 0.79 2.97
CA LEU A 204 -13.75 0.40 1.94
C LEU A 204 -14.51 -0.81 2.46
N TRP A 205 -15.73 -0.57 2.95
CA TRP A 205 -16.59 -1.61 3.48
C TRP A 205 -17.21 -2.46 2.37
N PRO A 206 -17.24 -3.80 2.49
CA PRO A 206 -17.81 -4.67 1.47
C PRO A 206 -19.31 -4.44 1.26
N GLU A 207 -20.03 -3.93 2.26
CA GLU A 207 -21.45 -3.60 2.19
C GLU A 207 -21.71 -2.48 1.16
N GLU A 208 -20.78 -1.54 1.03
CA GLU A 208 -20.85 -0.39 0.12
C GLU A 208 -20.16 -0.67 -1.22
N TRP A 209 -18.97 -1.27 -1.18
CA TRP A 209 -18.08 -1.36 -2.33
C TRP A 209 -18.20 -2.67 -3.11
N ALA A 210 -18.75 -3.74 -2.53
CA ALA A 210 -18.77 -5.03 -3.24
C ALA A 210 -19.65 -5.03 -4.50
N ARG A 211 -20.57 -4.08 -4.65
CA ARG A 211 -21.41 -3.91 -5.85
C ARG A 211 -20.75 -3.07 -6.94
N ARG A 212 -19.68 -2.33 -6.63
CA ARG A 212 -18.91 -1.51 -7.59
C ARG A 212 -18.04 -2.35 -8.50
N GLU A 213 -17.67 -1.84 -9.67
CA GLU A 213 -16.71 -2.49 -10.55
C GLU A 213 -15.32 -2.57 -9.90
N VAL A 214 -14.52 -3.57 -10.28
CA VAL A 214 -13.19 -3.79 -9.69
C VAL A 214 -12.29 -2.58 -9.95
N GLU A 215 -12.39 -1.99 -11.14
CA GLU A 215 -11.69 -0.79 -11.58
C GLU A 215 -12.01 0.43 -10.70
N GLU A 216 -13.25 0.59 -10.26
CA GLU A 216 -13.66 1.70 -9.38
C GLU A 216 -13.02 1.57 -7.98
N ILE A 217 -13.02 0.36 -7.42
CA ILE A 217 -12.39 0.08 -6.12
C ILE A 217 -10.88 0.31 -6.22
N VAL A 218 -10.23 -0.19 -7.29
CA VAL A 218 -8.80 0.01 -7.52
C VAL A 218 -8.48 1.49 -7.74
N LEU A 219 -9.33 2.24 -8.44
CA LEU A 219 -9.16 3.69 -8.60
C LEU A 219 -9.22 4.39 -7.24
N ARG A 220 -10.16 4.03 -6.37
CA ARG A 220 -10.28 4.62 -5.04
C ARG A 220 -9.03 4.35 -4.19
N ILE A 221 -8.54 3.11 -4.21
CA ILE A 221 -7.29 2.72 -3.56
C ILE A 221 -6.12 3.55 -4.10
N ASN A 222 -6.00 3.67 -5.43
CA ASN A 222 -4.95 4.47 -6.07
C ASN A 222 -5.00 5.93 -5.62
N GLN A 223 -6.18 6.55 -5.60
CA GLN A 223 -6.33 7.93 -5.11
C GLN A 223 -5.90 8.08 -3.65
N GLY A 224 -6.16 7.07 -2.81
CA GLY A 224 -5.64 7.02 -1.44
C GLY A 224 -4.12 7.00 -1.37
N LEU A 225 -3.50 6.11 -2.15
CA LEU A 225 -2.04 6.02 -2.27
C LEU A 225 -1.44 7.32 -2.81
N GLU A 226 -2.09 7.96 -3.80
CA GLU A 226 -1.66 9.26 -4.31
C GLU A 226 -1.65 10.33 -3.22
N ARG A 227 -2.67 10.37 -2.34
CA ARG A 227 -2.69 11.31 -1.21
C ARG A 227 -1.52 11.05 -0.25
N MET A 228 -1.24 9.80 0.08
CA MET A 228 -0.09 9.43 0.93
C MET A 228 1.23 9.86 0.29
N ILE A 229 1.42 9.62 -1.01
CA ILE A 229 2.65 9.98 -1.72
C ILE A 229 2.81 11.50 -1.83
N ARG A 230 1.72 12.25 -2.06
CA ARG A 230 1.75 13.72 -2.11
C ARG A 230 2.06 14.34 -0.74
N ALA A 231 1.66 13.69 0.35
CA ALA A 231 1.94 14.15 1.70
C ALA A 231 3.44 14.04 2.06
N ASP A 232 4.16 13.02 1.55
CA ASP A 232 5.59 12.81 1.78
C ASP A 232 6.34 12.35 0.52
N PRO A 233 6.49 13.21 -0.50
CA PRO A 233 7.15 12.81 -1.73
C PRO A 233 8.62 12.43 -1.51
N ASP A 234 9.29 12.96 -0.47
CA ASP A 234 10.66 12.59 -0.11
C ASP A 234 10.78 11.16 0.45
N GLN A 235 9.68 10.56 0.92
CA GLN A 235 9.64 9.21 1.50
C GLN A 235 9.12 8.15 0.51
N TYR A 236 8.97 8.49 -0.78
CA TYR A 236 8.46 7.56 -1.79
C TYR A 236 9.57 6.98 -2.68
N VAL A 237 9.44 5.70 -3.03
CA VAL A 237 10.36 5.00 -3.93
C VAL A 237 10.06 5.32 -5.40
N TRP A 238 10.46 6.51 -5.86
CA TRP A 238 10.24 7.02 -7.23
C TRP A 238 10.91 6.24 -8.37
N ILE A 239 11.82 5.33 -8.04
CA ILE A 239 12.73 4.69 -9.01
C ILE A 239 12.07 3.60 -9.85
N HIS A 240 10.86 3.18 -9.47
CA HIS A 240 10.09 2.17 -10.20
C HIS A 240 9.49 2.75 -11.48
N ASP A 241 9.59 2.02 -12.58
CA ASP A 241 9.04 2.41 -13.87
C ASP A 241 7.53 2.12 -13.94
N ARG A 242 6.76 2.98 -13.26
CA ARG A 242 5.32 2.80 -12.98
C ARG A 242 4.46 2.66 -14.22
N TYR A 243 4.79 3.40 -15.28
CA TYR A 243 4.01 3.50 -16.52
C TYR A 243 4.59 2.70 -17.68
N ARG A 244 5.56 1.81 -17.44
CA ARG A 244 6.07 0.93 -18.49
C ARG A 244 4.97 0.00 -18.99
N ASP A 245 4.90 -0.12 -20.32
CA ASP A 245 3.93 -0.96 -21.04
C ASP A 245 2.47 -0.52 -20.79
N THR A 246 2.23 0.79 -20.67
CA THR A 246 0.89 1.38 -20.64
C THR A 246 0.69 2.44 -21.74
N PRO A 247 -0.54 2.58 -22.26
CA PRO A 247 -0.88 3.69 -23.15
C PRO A 247 -0.61 5.05 -22.50
N ARG A 248 -0.23 6.05 -23.30
CA ARG A 248 -0.01 7.41 -22.83
C ARG A 248 -1.31 8.19 -22.63
N THR A 249 -2.34 7.90 -23.43
CA THR A 249 -3.64 8.57 -23.38
C THR A 249 -4.70 7.68 -22.74
N LEU A 250 -5.71 8.30 -22.13
CA LEU A 250 -6.85 7.66 -21.47
C LEU A 250 -7.93 7.17 -22.47
N GLU A 251 -7.62 7.07 -23.76
CA GLU A 251 -8.61 6.86 -24.84
C GLU A 251 -9.12 5.42 -24.97
N SER A 252 -8.68 4.51 -24.09
CA SER A 252 -9.24 3.16 -23.99
C SER A 252 -10.66 3.20 -23.40
N SER A 253 -11.60 2.53 -24.06
CA SER A 253 -13.07 2.60 -23.91
C SER A 253 -13.63 2.32 -22.50
N ALA A 254 -12.85 1.70 -21.61
CA ALA A 254 -13.22 1.50 -20.20
C ALA A 254 -13.09 2.80 -19.37
N THR A 255 -12.21 3.70 -19.78
CA THR A 255 -11.83 4.93 -19.05
C THR A 255 -12.80 6.09 -19.29
N ALA A 256 -13.56 6.07 -20.39
CA ALA A 256 -14.57 7.07 -20.71
C ALA A 256 -15.71 7.14 -19.68
N ARG A 257 -15.93 6.07 -18.91
CA ARG A 257 -16.89 6.04 -17.79
C ARG A 257 -16.31 6.63 -16.50
N LEU A 258 -15.04 6.34 -16.20
CA LEU A 258 -14.34 6.87 -15.02
C LEU A 258 -14.08 8.40 -15.08
N ARG A 259 -14.11 9.00 -16.29
CA ARG A 259 -14.01 10.45 -16.49
C ARG A 259 -15.18 11.25 -15.91
N ARG A 260 -16.38 10.66 -15.76
CA ARG A 260 -17.58 11.43 -15.40
C ARG A 260 -17.70 11.78 -13.92
N GLY A 261 -16.84 11.26 -13.05
CA GLY A 261 -16.89 11.61 -11.61
C GLY A 261 -18.25 11.37 -10.93
N GLU A 262 -19.19 10.69 -11.58
CA GLU A 262 -20.47 10.30 -11.03
C GLU A 262 -20.22 9.17 -10.05
N VAL A 263 -19.93 9.53 -8.81
CA VAL A 263 -20.16 8.66 -7.65
C VAL A 263 -21.67 8.71 -7.40
N PRO A 264 -22.43 7.63 -7.65
CA PRO A 264 -23.82 7.57 -7.19
C PRO A 264 -23.81 7.51 -5.66
N GLY A 265 -24.31 8.57 -5.01
CA GLY A 265 -24.71 8.51 -3.60
C GLY A 265 -24.03 9.45 -2.61
N SER A 266 -23.53 10.63 -3.00
CA SER A 266 -23.34 11.69 -1.98
C SER A 266 -24.72 12.28 -1.63
N PRO A 267 -25.14 12.27 -0.36
CA PRO A 267 -26.32 13.01 0.06
C PRO A 267 -26.05 14.49 -0.19
N GLN A 268 -26.92 15.16 -0.94
CA GLN A 268 -26.96 16.60 -0.93
C GLN A 268 -27.34 17.02 0.49
N ALA A 269 -26.44 17.75 1.15
CA ALA A 269 -26.81 18.46 2.37
C ALA A 269 -27.83 19.54 1.97
N GLU A 270 -29.00 19.51 2.62
CA GLU A 270 -29.92 20.64 2.72
C GLU A 270 -29.25 21.82 3.44
#